data_AF-S2KG49-F1
#
_entry.id   AF-S2KG49-F1
#
_cell.length_a   1.000
_cell.length_b   1.000
_cell.length_c   1.000
_cell.angle_alpha   90.00
_cell.angle_beta   90.00
_cell.angle_gamma   90.00
#
_symmetry.space_group_name_H-M   'P 1'
#
loop_
_entity.id
_entity.type
_entity.pdbx_description
1 polymer ?
#
loop_
_entity_poly.entity_id
_entity_poly.type
_entity_poly.pdbx_seq_one_letter_code
_entity_poly.pdbx_strand_id
1 'polypeptide(L)'
;MIRLSTRKLLMPALLAVAIAPLTLAAIAAPDEGPRHPWSERHQEQRQALYDRAGLDDATRTALEEAHVEHREAQHQLREQHRERMNDILSEEQQQALHTAKREMHEERHAERRQAMQERLDALVDNWGLDEAERQALHDAREAMLVDARELHEQEFDNREDKRAAWLELRDEHRAALSEILSDEQMAELRDTMRPHHGHPRVGHHGMPHDKHGPSQHDDDA
;
A
#
# COMPACT_ATOMS: atom_id res chain seq x y z
N MET A 1 11.14 4.94 62.71
CA MET A 1 12.25 4.08 63.14
C MET A 1 12.65 3.19 61.99
N ILE A 2 13.95 2.91 61.80
CA ILE A 2 14.46 2.00 60.75
C ILE A 2 14.82 0.67 61.40
N ARG A 3 14.56 -0.46 60.74
CA ARG A 3 15.17 -1.78 61.07
C ARG A 3 15.65 -2.45 59.78
N LEU A 4 16.82 -3.07 59.85
CA LEU A 4 17.54 -3.61 58.69
C LEU A 4 17.28 -5.11 58.49
N SER A 5 17.27 -5.49 57.20
CA SER A 5 17.88 -6.68 56.62
C SER A 5 18.19 -7.91 57.49
N THR A 6 17.62 -9.06 57.10
CA THR A 6 18.37 -10.31 57.07
C THR A 6 18.29 -10.92 55.66
N ARG A 7 19.45 -11.20 55.05
CA ARG A 7 19.54 -11.94 53.78
C ARG A 7 19.50 -13.44 54.08
N LYS A 8 18.81 -14.22 53.25
CA LYS A 8 19.08 -15.65 53.08
C LYS A 8 19.17 -15.96 51.58
N LEU A 9 20.29 -16.56 51.19
CA LEU A 9 20.50 -17.09 49.85
C LEU A 9 19.88 -18.48 49.76
N LEU A 10 19.09 -18.73 48.71
CA LEU A 10 18.83 -20.06 48.17
C LEU A 10 19.00 -19.98 46.65
N MET A 11 19.53 -21.05 46.07
CA MET A 11 19.95 -21.10 44.66
C MET A 11 18.77 -21.22 43.69
N PRO A 12 18.94 -20.83 42.41
CA PRO A 12 17.92 -21.04 41.39
C PRO A 12 17.63 -22.54 41.21
N ALA A 13 16.36 -22.91 41.31
CA ALA A 13 15.88 -24.22 40.88
C ALA A 13 15.89 -24.30 39.34
N LEU A 14 15.99 -25.52 38.80
CA LEU A 14 16.25 -25.74 37.38
C LEU A 14 15.10 -25.32 36.46
N LEU A 15 15.51 -24.88 35.25
CA LEU A 15 14.66 -24.45 34.15
C LEU A 15 13.83 -25.62 33.59
N ALA A 16 12.53 -25.65 33.92
CA ALA A 16 11.57 -26.64 33.43
C ALA A 16 10.69 -26.03 32.33
N VAL A 17 11.19 -26.00 31.09
CA VAL A 17 10.44 -25.51 29.93
C VAL A 17 9.45 -26.59 29.48
N ALA A 18 8.21 -26.48 29.96
CA ALA A 18 7.09 -27.31 29.53
C ALA A 18 6.44 -26.77 28.25
N ILE A 19 7.16 -26.81 27.13
CA ILE A 19 6.55 -26.64 25.80
C ILE A 19 5.77 -27.93 25.51
N ALA A 20 4.45 -27.87 25.62
CA ALA A 20 3.57 -28.95 25.21
C ALA A 20 3.50 -28.98 23.67
N PRO A 21 3.71 -30.15 23.02
CA PRO A 21 3.56 -30.27 21.58
C PRO A 21 2.07 -30.29 21.19
N LEU A 22 1.49 -29.11 20.96
CA LEU A 22 0.21 -28.99 20.27
C LEU A 22 0.42 -29.29 18.78
N THR A 23 0.36 -30.57 18.42
CA THR A 23 0.48 -31.04 17.04
C THR A 23 -0.81 -30.73 16.26
N LEU A 24 -0.99 -29.47 15.87
CA LEU A 24 -2.02 -29.07 14.91
C LEU A 24 -1.56 -29.51 13.50
N ALA A 25 -1.77 -30.79 13.19
CA ALA A 25 -1.46 -31.38 11.89
C ALA A 25 -2.49 -30.93 10.82
N ALA A 26 -2.49 -29.64 10.51
CA ALA A 26 -3.22 -29.07 9.39
C ALA A 26 -2.53 -29.46 8.08
N ILE A 27 -2.75 -30.69 7.62
CA ILE A 27 -2.36 -31.14 6.28
C ILE A 27 -3.30 -30.49 5.26
N ALA A 28 -3.09 -29.20 5.01
CA ALA A 28 -3.57 -28.55 3.81
C ALA A 28 -2.87 -29.24 2.62
N ALA A 29 -3.64 -30.01 1.84
CA ALA A 29 -3.14 -30.54 0.59
C ALA A 29 -2.74 -29.35 -0.31
N PRO A 30 -1.57 -29.38 -0.98
CA PRO A 30 -1.19 -28.32 -1.89
C PRO A 30 -2.16 -28.32 -3.07
N ASP A 31 -3.01 -27.29 -3.13
CA ASP A 31 -3.91 -27.08 -4.27
C ASP A 31 -3.07 -26.85 -5.54
N GLU A 32 -3.13 -27.78 -6.49
CA GLU A 32 -2.36 -27.73 -7.74
C GLU A 32 -3.01 -26.79 -8.78
N GLY A 33 -3.52 -25.65 -8.31
CA GLY A 33 -3.84 -24.51 -9.15
C GLY A 33 -2.59 -23.95 -9.83
N PRO A 34 -2.69 -23.34 -11.02
CA PRO A 34 -1.54 -22.79 -11.73
C PRO A 34 -0.81 -21.74 -10.89
N ARG A 35 0.44 -22.04 -10.47
CA ARG A 35 1.28 -21.08 -9.75
C ARG A 35 1.57 -19.89 -10.64
N HIS A 36 0.97 -18.74 -10.32
CA HIS A 36 1.28 -17.50 -11.01
C HIS A 36 2.77 -17.16 -10.78
N PRO A 37 3.59 -16.90 -11.82
CA PRO A 37 5.04 -16.62 -11.68
C PRO A 37 5.41 -15.47 -10.72
N TRP A 38 4.43 -14.65 -10.36
CA TRP A 38 4.55 -13.54 -9.43
C TRP A 38 4.58 -13.98 -7.96
N SER A 39 4.04 -15.15 -7.60
CA SER A 39 4.21 -15.71 -6.26
C SER A 39 5.62 -16.26 -6.07
N GLU A 40 6.21 -16.84 -7.10
CA GLU A 40 7.55 -17.43 -7.08
C GLU A 40 8.62 -16.34 -6.95
N ARG A 41 8.59 -15.30 -7.81
CA ARG A 41 9.50 -14.14 -7.71
C ARG A 41 9.42 -13.42 -6.36
N HIS A 42 8.23 -13.35 -5.73
CA HIS A 42 8.09 -12.79 -4.39
C HIS A 42 8.67 -13.68 -3.28
N GLN A 43 8.67 -15.01 -3.45
CA GLN A 43 9.32 -15.95 -2.54
C GLN A 43 10.85 -15.88 -2.68
N GLU A 44 11.38 -15.86 -3.91
CA GLU A 44 12.80 -15.65 -4.19
C GLU A 44 13.33 -14.36 -3.57
N GLN A 45 12.62 -13.23 -3.78
CA GLN A 45 13.00 -11.94 -3.20
C GLN A 45 12.95 -11.96 -1.66
N ARG A 46 11.99 -12.66 -1.07
CA ARG A 46 11.88 -12.82 0.40
C ARG A 46 13.02 -13.67 0.97
N GLN A 47 13.37 -14.78 0.32
CA GLN A 47 14.49 -15.63 0.74
C GLN A 47 15.83 -14.89 0.60
N ALA A 48 16.06 -14.17 -0.50
CA ALA A 48 17.25 -13.34 -0.67
C ALA A 48 17.36 -12.20 0.38
N LEU A 49 16.23 -11.70 0.90
CA LEU A 49 16.22 -10.77 2.04
C LEU A 49 16.57 -11.47 3.36
N TYR A 50 16.11 -12.70 3.58
CA TYR A 50 16.48 -13.51 4.75
C TYR A 50 17.97 -13.90 4.75
N ASP A 51 18.52 -14.29 3.61
CA ASP A 51 19.96 -14.53 3.42
C ASP A 51 20.77 -13.28 3.73
N ARG A 52 20.37 -12.12 3.17
CA ARG A 52 21.03 -10.84 3.41
C ARG A 52 20.94 -10.38 4.87
N ALA A 53 19.88 -10.78 5.58
CA ALA A 53 19.70 -10.51 7.02
C ALA A 53 20.44 -11.53 7.91
N GLY A 54 21.01 -12.61 7.35
CA GLY A 54 21.71 -13.65 8.10
C GLY A 54 20.80 -14.52 8.96
N LEU A 55 19.52 -14.65 8.60
CA LEU A 55 18.57 -15.48 9.34
C LEU A 55 18.83 -16.97 9.13
N ASP A 56 18.74 -17.75 10.21
CA ASP A 56 18.78 -19.21 10.17
C ASP A 56 17.46 -19.81 9.66
N ASP A 57 17.51 -21.06 9.19
CA ASP A 57 16.39 -21.74 8.54
C ASP A 57 15.17 -21.96 9.46
N ALA A 58 15.37 -22.05 10.78
CA ALA A 58 14.26 -22.18 11.73
C ALA A 58 13.54 -20.83 11.89
N THR A 59 14.30 -19.73 12.02
CA THR A 59 13.76 -18.37 12.03
C THR A 59 13.07 -18.02 10.71
N ARG A 60 13.59 -18.48 9.55
CA ARG A 60 12.93 -18.32 8.25
C ARG A 60 11.60 -19.05 8.18
N THR A 61 11.58 -20.33 8.54
CA THR A 61 10.37 -21.17 8.54
C THR A 61 9.28 -20.53 9.41
N ALA A 62 9.61 -20.17 10.65
CA ALA A 62 8.66 -19.53 11.58
C ALA A 62 8.12 -18.18 11.06
N LEU A 63 8.93 -17.40 10.33
CA LEU A 63 8.46 -16.17 9.68
C LEU A 63 7.56 -16.46 8.48
N GLU A 64 7.80 -17.53 7.70
CA GLU A 64 6.92 -17.88 6.58
C GLU A 64 5.59 -18.48 7.04
N GLU A 65 5.60 -19.31 8.08
CA GLU A 65 4.41 -19.80 8.79
C GLU A 65 3.56 -18.62 9.29
N ALA A 66 4.14 -17.70 10.06
CA ALA A 66 3.44 -16.52 10.57
C ALA A 66 2.86 -15.61 9.46
N HIS A 67 3.51 -15.52 8.29
CA HIS A 67 2.97 -14.80 7.13
C HIS A 67 1.79 -15.53 6.47
N VAL A 68 1.76 -16.86 6.50
CA VAL A 68 0.62 -17.67 6.01
C VAL A 68 -0.55 -17.57 6.98
N GLU A 69 -0.33 -17.82 8.27
CA GLU A 69 -1.34 -17.66 9.33
C GLU A 69 -1.97 -16.25 9.31
N HIS A 70 -1.15 -15.20 9.20
CA HIS A 70 -1.67 -13.83 9.12
C HIS A 70 -2.52 -13.59 7.87
N ARG A 71 -2.13 -14.15 6.71
CA ARG A 71 -2.90 -14.05 5.46
C ARG A 71 -4.25 -14.76 5.58
N GLU A 72 -4.26 -15.96 6.16
CA GLU A 72 -5.48 -16.75 6.37
C GLU A 72 -6.41 -16.07 7.38
N ALA A 73 -5.89 -15.57 8.50
CA ALA A 73 -6.67 -14.80 9.47
C ALA A 73 -7.26 -13.52 8.84
N GLN A 74 -6.50 -12.81 7.98
CA GLN A 74 -7.01 -11.67 7.22
C GLN A 74 -8.08 -12.07 6.19
N HIS A 75 -7.96 -13.23 5.55
CA HIS A 75 -8.97 -13.74 4.62
C HIS A 75 -10.26 -14.11 5.36
N GLN A 76 -10.16 -14.87 6.45
CA GLN A 76 -11.30 -15.24 7.29
C GLN A 76 -12.00 -14.01 7.87
N LEU A 77 -11.25 -12.99 8.31
CA LEU A 77 -11.82 -11.73 8.79
C LEU A 77 -12.57 -10.96 7.69
N ARG A 78 -12.12 -11.02 6.44
CA ARG A 78 -12.80 -10.39 5.29
C ARG A 78 -14.09 -11.10 4.93
N GLU A 79 -14.09 -12.44 4.86
CA GLU A 79 -15.33 -13.17 4.60
C GLU A 79 -16.32 -13.04 5.76
N GLN A 80 -15.88 -13.11 7.03
CA GLN A 80 -16.75 -12.81 8.19
C GLN A 80 -17.31 -11.37 8.16
N HIS A 81 -16.55 -10.40 7.66
CA HIS A 81 -17.06 -9.04 7.47
C HIS A 81 -18.12 -9.01 6.35
N ARG A 82 -17.88 -9.71 5.24
CA ARG A 82 -18.80 -9.83 4.11
C ARG A 82 -20.10 -10.54 4.49
N GLU A 83 -20.02 -11.65 5.23
CA GLU A 83 -21.18 -12.36 5.80
C GLU A 83 -22.03 -11.40 6.66
N ARG A 84 -21.41 -10.67 7.59
CA ARG A 84 -22.10 -9.65 8.41
C ARG A 84 -22.69 -8.52 7.56
N MET A 85 -22.07 -8.14 6.44
CA MET A 85 -22.66 -7.18 5.50
C MET A 85 -23.88 -7.76 4.77
N ASN A 86 -23.90 -9.06 4.48
CA ASN A 86 -25.05 -9.74 3.90
C ASN A 86 -26.21 -9.90 4.89
N ASP A 87 -25.91 -10.16 6.18
CA ASP A 87 -26.91 -10.23 7.25
C ASP A 87 -27.58 -8.87 7.52
N ILE A 88 -26.88 -7.77 7.24
CA ILE A 88 -27.32 -6.39 7.52
C ILE A 88 -27.96 -5.71 6.29
N LEU A 89 -27.49 -5.99 5.08
CA LEU A 89 -27.93 -5.33 3.84
C LEU A 89 -28.55 -6.31 2.84
N SER A 90 -29.72 -5.97 2.31
CA SER A 90 -30.30 -6.68 1.16
C SER A 90 -29.39 -6.59 -0.07
N GLU A 91 -29.53 -7.53 -1.01
CA GLU A 91 -28.78 -7.55 -2.28
C GLU A 91 -28.89 -6.22 -3.04
N GLU A 92 -30.07 -5.60 -3.04
CA GLU A 92 -30.32 -4.27 -3.60
C GLU A 92 -29.52 -3.18 -2.89
N GLN A 93 -29.50 -3.16 -1.55
CA GLN A 93 -28.72 -2.21 -0.76
C GLN A 93 -27.21 -2.41 -0.93
N GLN A 94 -26.74 -3.65 -1.08
CA GLN A 94 -25.35 -3.96 -1.39
C GLN A 94 -24.97 -3.45 -2.78
N GLN A 95 -25.80 -3.68 -3.79
CA GLN A 95 -25.56 -3.23 -5.16
C GLN A 95 -25.60 -1.70 -5.29
N ALA A 96 -26.50 -1.03 -4.55
CA ALA A 96 -26.53 0.42 -4.43
C ALA A 96 -25.26 0.96 -3.76
N LEU A 97 -24.84 0.36 -2.64
CA LEU A 97 -23.60 0.74 -1.94
C LEU A 97 -22.34 0.50 -2.77
N HIS A 98 -22.29 -0.59 -3.54
CA HIS A 98 -21.19 -0.88 -4.46
C HIS A 98 -21.15 0.14 -5.61
N THR A 99 -22.31 0.50 -6.15
CA THR A 99 -22.46 1.52 -7.21
C THR A 99 -22.03 2.90 -6.71
N ALA A 100 -22.54 3.36 -5.57
CA ALA A 100 -22.14 4.64 -4.97
C ALA A 100 -20.63 4.69 -4.60
N LYS A 101 -20.05 3.56 -4.16
CA LYS A 101 -18.59 3.46 -3.93
C LYS A 101 -17.80 3.59 -5.24
N ARG A 102 -18.29 3.00 -6.34
CA ARG A 102 -17.66 3.10 -7.66
C ARG A 102 -17.76 4.53 -8.20
N GLU A 103 -18.93 5.15 -8.13
CA GLU A 103 -19.19 6.53 -8.57
C GLU A 103 -18.33 7.54 -7.78
N MET A 104 -18.29 7.46 -6.45
CA MET A 104 -17.40 8.28 -5.61
C MET A 104 -15.90 8.04 -5.94
N HIS A 105 -15.53 6.83 -6.35
CA HIS A 105 -14.15 6.53 -6.76
C HIS A 105 -13.83 7.13 -8.14
N GLU A 106 -14.75 7.05 -9.10
CA GLU A 106 -14.67 7.66 -10.43
C GLU A 106 -14.62 9.19 -10.34
N GLU A 107 -15.48 9.80 -9.51
CA GLU A 107 -15.50 11.22 -9.14
C GLU A 107 -14.13 11.66 -8.58
N ARG A 108 -13.65 11.01 -7.52
CA ARG A 108 -12.33 11.29 -6.92
C ARG A 108 -11.15 11.07 -7.88
N HIS A 109 -11.32 10.31 -8.96
CA HIS A 109 -10.33 10.21 -10.02
C HIS A 109 -10.49 11.29 -11.08
N ALA A 110 -11.70 11.75 -11.38
CA ALA A 110 -11.94 12.93 -12.21
C ALA A 110 -11.38 14.20 -11.55
N GLU A 111 -11.71 14.44 -10.27
CA GLU A 111 -11.14 15.52 -9.44
C GLU A 111 -9.61 15.53 -9.52
N ARG A 112 -8.96 14.38 -9.30
CA ARG A 112 -7.49 14.28 -9.29
C ARG A 112 -6.86 14.39 -10.68
N ARG A 113 -7.56 14.03 -11.76
CA ARG A 113 -7.11 14.31 -13.13
C ARG A 113 -7.21 15.81 -13.45
N GLN A 114 -8.33 16.44 -13.12
CA GLN A 114 -8.53 17.87 -13.33
C GLN A 114 -7.51 18.70 -12.53
N ALA A 115 -7.39 18.44 -11.22
CA ALA A 115 -6.44 19.13 -10.35
C ALA A 115 -4.96 18.81 -10.64
N MET A 116 -4.66 17.83 -11.51
CA MET A 116 -3.34 17.64 -12.11
C MET A 116 -3.21 18.46 -13.39
N GLN A 117 -4.20 18.43 -14.28
CA GLN A 117 -4.20 19.22 -15.51
C GLN A 117 -4.06 20.72 -15.22
N GLU A 118 -4.85 21.27 -14.27
CA GLU A 118 -4.76 22.67 -13.83
C GLU A 118 -3.35 23.07 -13.33
N ARG A 119 -2.59 22.13 -12.75
CA ARG A 119 -1.19 22.36 -12.33
C ARG A 119 -0.24 22.35 -13.52
N LEU A 120 -0.46 21.47 -14.49
CA LEU A 120 0.36 21.38 -15.70
C LEU A 120 0.11 22.60 -16.60
N ASP A 121 -1.12 23.06 -16.72
CA ASP A 121 -1.48 24.25 -17.48
C ASP A 121 -0.80 25.50 -16.87
N ALA A 122 -0.92 25.69 -15.55
CA ALA A 122 -0.25 26.78 -14.83
C ALA A 122 1.29 26.70 -14.88
N LEU A 123 1.86 25.49 -14.92
CA LEU A 123 3.29 25.25 -15.07
C LEU A 123 3.78 25.66 -16.48
N VAL A 124 3.07 25.24 -17.53
CA VAL A 124 3.38 25.59 -18.92
C VAL A 124 3.23 27.09 -19.19
N ASP A 125 2.22 27.75 -18.60
CA ASP A 125 2.08 29.20 -18.69
C ASP A 125 3.20 29.95 -17.96
N ASN A 126 3.65 29.46 -16.80
CA ASN A 126 4.78 30.04 -16.06
C ASN A 126 6.13 29.94 -16.82
N TRP A 127 6.30 28.92 -17.65
CA TRP A 127 7.52 28.76 -18.46
C TRP A 127 7.65 29.77 -19.61
N GLY A 128 6.57 30.45 -20.00
CA GLY A 128 6.62 31.48 -21.04
C GLY A 128 6.91 30.96 -22.45
N LEU A 129 6.66 29.68 -22.71
CA LEU A 129 6.86 29.03 -24.02
C LEU A 129 6.12 29.78 -25.14
N ASP A 130 6.71 29.81 -26.33
CA ASP A 130 6.09 30.37 -27.54
C ASP A 130 5.01 29.45 -28.14
N GLU A 131 4.27 29.92 -29.14
CA GLU A 131 3.15 29.18 -29.73
C GLU A 131 3.58 27.87 -30.43
N ALA A 132 4.79 27.85 -31.01
CA ALA A 132 5.33 26.65 -31.66
C ALA A 132 5.84 25.64 -30.62
N GLU A 133 6.49 26.11 -29.55
CA GLU A 133 6.87 25.28 -28.39
C GLU A 133 5.65 24.69 -27.68
N ARG A 134 4.58 25.49 -27.49
CA ARG A 134 3.29 25.07 -26.92
C ARG A 134 2.61 24.01 -27.80
N GLN A 135 2.56 24.21 -29.12
CA GLN A 135 1.99 23.22 -30.04
C GLN A 135 2.81 21.92 -30.06
N ALA A 136 4.15 22.01 -30.13
CA ALA A 136 5.02 20.83 -30.08
C ALA A 136 4.84 20.02 -28.77
N LEU A 137 4.70 20.72 -27.63
CA LEU A 137 4.44 20.10 -26.33
C LEU A 137 3.06 19.43 -26.27
N HIS A 138 2.04 20.04 -26.88
CA HIS A 138 0.72 19.45 -27.04
C HIS A 138 0.78 18.17 -27.88
N ASP A 139 1.41 18.23 -29.05
CA ASP A 139 1.48 17.12 -30.00
C ASP A 139 2.30 15.94 -29.44
N ALA A 140 3.40 16.21 -28.73
CA ALA A 140 4.18 15.19 -28.02
C ALA A 140 3.40 14.50 -26.89
N ARG A 141 2.42 15.18 -26.29
CA ARG A 141 1.51 14.62 -25.28
C ARG A 141 0.36 13.85 -25.93
N GLU A 142 -0.16 14.28 -27.08
CA GLU A 142 -1.18 13.52 -27.81
C GLU A 142 -0.62 12.22 -28.40
N ALA A 143 0.59 12.25 -28.98
CA ALA A 143 1.30 11.05 -29.44
C ALA A 143 1.39 10.00 -28.31
N MET A 144 1.95 10.36 -27.16
CA MET A 144 2.06 9.46 -26.01
C MET A 144 0.68 8.92 -25.53
N LEU A 145 -0.43 9.64 -25.73
CA LEU A 145 -1.78 9.17 -25.39
C LEU A 145 -2.42 8.26 -26.46
N VAL A 146 -1.88 8.25 -27.68
CA VAL A 146 -2.15 7.23 -28.72
C VAL A 146 -1.30 6.00 -28.46
N ASP A 147 0.02 6.17 -28.34
CA ASP A 147 0.97 5.09 -28.14
C ASP A 147 0.66 4.29 -26.85
N ALA A 148 0.35 4.97 -25.74
CA ALA A 148 -0.06 4.34 -24.48
C ALA A 148 -1.39 3.55 -24.58
N ARG A 149 -2.21 3.82 -25.59
CA ARG A 149 -3.46 3.09 -25.87
C ARG A 149 -3.20 1.87 -26.73
N GLU A 150 -2.42 2.00 -27.79
CA GLU A 150 -1.98 0.87 -28.61
C GLU A 150 -1.20 -0.15 -27.75
N LEU A 151 -0.31 0.34 -26.87
CA LEU A 151 0.43 -0.45 -25.88
C LEU A 151 -0.46 -1.05 -24.76
N HIS A 152 -1.63 -0.47 -24.50
CA HIS A 152 -2.63 -1.06 -23.62
C HIS A 152 -3.37 -2.21 -24.30
N GLU A 153 -3.78 -2.01 -25.56
CA GLU A 153 -4.50 -2.98 -26.40
C GLU A 153 -3.62 -4.14 -26.89
N GLN A 154 -2.30 -3.94 -26.97
CA GLN A 154 -1.31 -4.98 -27.30
C GLN A 154 -1.27 -6.13 -26.28
N GLU A 155 -1.31 -7.36 -26.79
CA GLU A 155 -1.05 -8.60 -26.06
C GLU A 155 0.46 -8.85 -25.90
N PHE A 156 0.86 -9.48 -24.79
CA PHE A 156 2.25 -9.77 -24.46
C PHE A 156 2.37 -11.18 -23.86
N ASP A 157 3.36 -11.95 -24.33
CA ASP A 157 3.64 -13.30 -23.83
C ASP A 157 3.96 -13.32 -22.32
N ASN A 158 4.60 -12.26 -21.83
CA ASN A 158 4.88 -12.11 -20.40
C ASN A 158 4.84 -10.64 -19.92
N ARG A 159 4.80 -10.45 -18.59
CA ARG A 159 4.71 -9.12 -17.96
C ARG A 159 6.03 -8.35 -17.87
N GLU A 160 7.18 -8.99 -18.10
CA GLU A 160 8.47 -8.30 -18.21
C GLU A 160 8.57 -7.59 -19.56
N ASP A 161 8.14 -8.25 -20.65
CA ASP A 161 8.06 -7.63 -21.99
C ASP A 161 7.10 -6.45 -21.99
N LYS A 162 5.88 -6.62 -21.43
CA LYS A 162 4.93 -5.50 -21.26
C LYS A 162 5.57 -4.37 -20.44
N ARG A 163 6.31 -4.69 -19.37
CA ARG A 163 7.02 -3.67 -18.58
C ARG A 163 8.15 -3.01 -19.35
N ALA A 164 8.87 -3.73 -20.22
CA ALA A 164 9.95 -3.18 -21.04
C ALA A 164 9.38 -2.16 -22.03
N ALA A 165 8.33 -2.51 -22.76
CA ALA A 165 7.68 -1.59 -23.70
C ALA A 165 7.04 -0.36 -23.00
N TRP A 166 6.49 -0.51 -21.78
CA TRP A 166 6.05 0.63 -20.95
C TRP A 166 7.20 1.48 -20.36
N LEU A 167 8.44 0.98 -20.36
CA LEU A 167 9.63 1.78 -20.02
C LEU A 167 10.17 2.49 -21.27
N GLU A 168 10.19 1.80 -22.40
CA GLU A 168 10.60 2.30 -23.72
C GLU A 168 9.75 3.51 -24.14
N LEU A 169 8.42 3.35 -24.21
CA LEU A 169 7.47 4.45 -24.50
C LEU A 169 7.68 5.68 -23.58
N ARG A 170 7.92 5.44 -22.29
CA ARG A 170 8.14 6.53 -21.33
C ARG A 170 9.45 7.26 -21.61
N ASP A 171 10.49 6.54 -22.00
CA ASP A 171 11.82 7.10 -22.24
C ASP A 171 11.92 7.74 -23.64
N GLU A 172 11.16 7.26 -24.62
CA GLU A 172 10.90 7.92 -25.92
C GLU A 172 10.11 9.22 -25.74
N HIS A 173 8.98 9.21 -25.02
CA HIS A 173 8.23 10.43 -24.72
C HIS A 173 9.08 11.43 -23.92
N ARG A 174 9.93 10.95 -23.00
CA ARG A 174 10.90 11.79 -22.30
C ARG A 174 11.93 12.41 -23.26
N ALA A 175 12.40 11.68 -24.26
CA ALA A 175 13.32 12.19 -25.27
C ALA A 175 12.65 13.30 -26.10
N ALA A 176 11.44 13.06 -26.61
CA ALA A 176 10.65 14.06 -27.36
C ALA A 176 10.40 15.33 -26.54
N LEU A 177 10.04 15.20 -25.26
CA LEU A 177 9.91 16.35 -24.37
C LEU A 177 11.23 17.12 -24.17
N SER A 178 12.39 16.44 -24.16
CA SER A 178 13.70 17.10 -24.01
C SER A 178 14.22 17.80 -25.27
N GLU A 179 13.57 17.64 -26.42
CA GLU A 179 13.82 18.47 -27.61
C GLU A 179 13.08 19.82 -27.55
N ILE A 180 12.06 19.93 -26.69
CA ILE A 180 11.18 21.11 -26.53
C ILE A 180 11.47 21.83 -25.20
N LEU A 181 11.75 21.09 -24.13
CA LEU A 181 11.90 21.59 -22.77
C LEU A 181 13.32 21.41 -22.25
N SER A 182 13.84 22.43 -21.57
CA SER A 182 15.14 22.36 -20.89
C SER A 182 15.17 21.34 -19.73
N ASP A 183 16.37 20.91 -19.33
CA ASP A 183 16.59 20.01 -18.18
C ASP A 183 15.93 20.51 -16.88
N GLU A 184 15.82 21.84 -16.69
CA GLU A 184 15.18 22.45 -15.52
C GLU A 184 13.65 22.32 -15.57
N GLN A 185 13.03 22.65 -16.70
CA GLN A 185 11.59 22.44 -16.94
C GLN A 185 11.22 20.95 -16.86
N MET A 186 12.05 20.07 -17.42
CA MET A 186 11.93 18.61 -17.31
C MET A 186 12.12 18.10 -15.88
N ALA A 187 12.88 18.81 -15.04
CA ALA A 187 13.01 18.50 -13.63
C ALA A 187 11.79 18.93 -12.81
N GLU A 188 11.21 20.09 -13.12
CA GLU A 188 10.01 20.65 -12.48
C GLU A 188 8.75 19.85 -12.86
N LEU A 189 8.55 19.55 -14.14
CA LEU A 189 7.48 18.68 -14.66
C LEU A 189 7.42 17.35 -13.92
N ARG A 190 8.58 16.71 -13.77
CA ARG A 190 8.74 15.44 -13.05
C ARG A 190 8.39 15.55 -11.56
N ASP A 191 8.61 16.70 -10.92
CA ASP A 191 8.27 16.87 -9.50
C ASP A 191 6.79 17.22 -9.29
N THR A 192 6.20 18.02 -10.18
CA THR A 192 4.74 18.23 -10.25
C THR A 192 3.99 16.91 -10.52
N MET A 193 4.51 16.07 -11.41
CA MET A 193 3.92 14.77 -11.77
C MET A 193 4.20 13.66 -10.75
N ARG A 194 5.08 13.87 -9.75
CA ARG A 194 5.26 12.89 -8.68
C ARG A 194 3.97 12.79 -7.86
N PRO A 195 3.44 11.58 -7.61
CA PRO A 195 2.37 11.44 -6.64
C PRO A 195 2.91 11.93 -5.28
N HIS A 196 2.30 12.97 -4.74
CA HIS A 196 2.59 13.38 -3.36
C HIS A 196 2.23 12.20 -2.44
N HIS A 197 3.24 11.45 -2.02
CA HIS A 197 3.12 10.43 -0.98
C HIS A 197 2.93 11.12 0.38
N GLY A 198 1.80 11.81 0.52
CA GLY A 198 1.29 12.29 1.78
C GLY A 198 1.03 11.10 2.69
N HIS A 199 2.01 10.74 3.52
CA HIS A 199 1.76 9.89 4.67
C HIS A 199 0.62 10.50 5.48
N PRO A 200 -0.50 9.79 5.74
CA PRO A 200 -1.50 10.23 6.71
C PRO A 200 -0.95 10.03 8.13
N ARG A 201 0.14 10.73 8.49
CA ARG A 201 0.63 10.86 9.86
C ARG A 201 -0.18 11.91 10.61
N VAL A 202 -1.49 11.70 10.68
CA VAL A 202 -2.41 12.39 11.58
C VAL A 202 -3.08 11.33 12.43
N GLY A 203 -2.47 11.02 13.57
CA GLY A 203 -3.08 10.15 14.57
C GLY A 203 -3.95 10.96 15.51
N HIS A 204 -5.27 10.76 15.47
CA HIS A 204 -6.16 11.10 16.59
C HIS A 204 -7.47 10.31 16.51
N HIS A 205 -7.58 9.25 17.31
CA HIS A 205 -8.83 8.79 17.94
C HIS A 205 -8.53 7.80 19.09
N GLY A 206 -7.63 8.21 19.99
CA GLY A 206 -7.80 7.80 21.39
C GLY A 206 -8.98 8.60 21.95
N MET A 207 -9.97 7.93 22.57
CA MET A 207 -11.05 8.65 23.26
C MET A 207 -10.48 9.59 24.33
N PRO A 208 -11.06 10.78 24.54
CA PRO A 208 -10.80 11.53 25.76
C PRO A 208 -11.24 10.68 26.97
N HIS A 209 -10.40 10.65 28.01
CA HIS A 209 -10.76 10.01 29.27
C HIS A 209 -11.68 10.94 30.08
N ASP A 210 -12.98 10.65 30.12
CA ASP A 210 -13.92 11.24 31.08
C ASP A 210 -13.62 10.75 32.51
N LYS A 211 -12.59 11.36 33.13
CA LYS A 211 -12.30 11.22 34.55
C LYS A 211 -13.18 12.16 35.37
N HIS A 212 -14.49 11.88 35.42
CA HIS A 212 -15.38 12.47 36.41
C HIS A 212 -15.05 11.94 37.81
N GLY A 213 -14.08 12.58 38.47
CA GLY A 213 -13.93 12.53 39.92
C GLY A 213 -14.83 13.62 40.54
N PRO A 214 -15.82 13.27 41.38
CA PRO A 214 -16.68 14.27 42.01
C PRO A 214 -15.97 14.92 43.20
N SER A 215 -15.47 16.15 43.02
CA SER A 215 -15.06 17.00 44.13
C SER A 215 -16.23 17.86 44.63
N GLN A 216 -16.79 17.44 45.76
CA GLN A 216 -17.29 18.30 46.83
C GLN A 216 -18.44 19.30 46.53
N HIS A 217 -19.59 19.02 47.17
CA HIS A 217 -20.57 20.01 47.59
C HIS A 217 -20.19 20.50 49.00
N ASP A 218 -19.80 21.76 49.15
CA ASP A 218 -19.62 22.50 50.41
C ASP A 218 -19.87 24.00 50.05
N ASP A 219 -20.78 24.82 50.61
CA ASP A 219 -21.91 24.66 51.55
C ASP A 219 -23.26 24.92 50.77
N ASP A 220 -24.33 25.67 51.11
CA ASP A 220 -24.82 26.49 52.26
C ASP A 220 -26.37 26.67 52.14
N ALA A 221 -27.15 26.52 53.24
CA ALA A 221 -28.56 26.98 53.47
C ALA A 221 -29.21 26.34 54.73
#